data_AF-W2CTB6-F1
#
_entry.id   AF-W2CTB6-F1
#
_cell.length_a   1.000
_cell.length_b   1.000
_cell.length_c   1.000
_cell.angle_alpha   90.00
_cell.angle_beta   90.00
_cell.angle_gamma   90.00
#
_symmetry.space_group_name_H-M   'P 1'
#
loop_
_entity.id
_entity.type
_entity.pdbx_description
1 polymer ?
#
loop_
_entity_poly.entity_id
_entity_poly.type
_entity_poly.pdbx_seq_one_letter_code
_entity_poly.pdbx_strand_id
1 'polypeptide(L)'
;YFNRIISGNINQRVEVDSIRCDFDRYPYEVTTYARQFIVRPSNVTERNLITTCTLQNAVRSDNNPQGFLMEHFLVRENRDIQTYKR
;
A
#
# COMPACT_ATOMS: atom_id res chain seq x y z
N TYR A 1 -3.26 -4.20 17.76
CA TYR A 1 -3.07 -4.69 16.37
C TYR A 1 -1.85 -5.61 16.27
N PHE A 2 -0.63 -5.12 16.52
CA PHE A 2 0.62 -5.89 16.39
C PHE A 2 0.70 -7.15 17.27
N ASN A 3 0.28 -7.07 18.54
CA ASN A 3 0.24 -8.26 19.42
C ASN A 3 -0.61 -9.40 18.84
N ARG A 4 -1.70 -9.07 18.11
CA ARG A 4 -2.57 -10.06 17.47
C ARG A 4 -1.92 -10.69 16.23
N ILE A 5 -1.10 -9.92 15.51
CA ILE A 5 -0.32 -10.42 14.38
C ILE A 5 0.73 -11.41 14.87
N ILE A 6 1.47 -11.04 15.92
CA ILE A 6 2.51 -11.88 16.51
C ILE A 6 1.91 -13.16 17.11
N SER A 7 0.87 -13.04 17.95
CA SER A 7 0.24 -14.19 18.59
C SER A 7 -0.46 -15.13 17.60
N GLY A 8 -0.93 -14.61 16.47
CA GLY A 8 -1.59 -15.38 15.42
C GLY A 8 -0.63 -15.97 14.38
N ASN A 9 0.69 -15.80 14.55
CA ASN A 9 1.73 -16.14 13.57
C ASN A 9 1.35 -15.64 12.15
N ILE A 10 0.92 -14.38 12.08
CA ILE A 10 0.43 -13.76 10.86
C ILE A 10 1.60 -13.05 10.17
N ASN A 11 1.88 -13.41 8.92
CA ASN A 11 2.78 -12.68 8.05
C ASN A 11 1.95 -11.88 7.04
N GLN A 12 2.17 -10.56 6.97
CA GLN A 12 1.53 -9.69 5.99
C GLN A 12 2.57 -9.23 4.98
N ARG A 13 2.24 -9.39 3.70
CA ARG A 13 3.07 -8.95 2.58
C ARG A 13 2.22 -8.14 1.62
N VAL A 14 2.78 -7.06 1.09
CA VAL A 14 2.16 -6.26 0.03
C VAL A 14 3.06 -6.35 -1.18
N GLU A 15 2.49 -6.74 -2.32
CA GLU A 15 3.14 -6.74 -3.61
C GLU A 15 2.55 -5.61 -4.45
N VAL A 16 3.40 -4.68 -4.88
CA VAL A 16 2.97 -3.56 -5.73
C VAL A 16 3.02 -4.02 -7.17
N ASP A 17 1.88 -3.93 -7.86
CA ASP A 17 1.77 -4.30 -9.28
C ASP A 17 2.18 -3.11 -10.16
N SER A 18 1.62 -1.92 -9.87
CA SER A 18 1.94 -0.70 -10.61
C SER A 18 1.60 0.55 -9.81
N ILE A 19 2.24 1.66 -10.19
CA ILE A 19 1.97 2.99 -9.65
C ILE A 19 1.71 3.91 -10.84
N ARG A 20 0.53 4.52 -10.88
CA ARG A 20 0.17 5.55 -11.86
C ARG A 20 0.34 6.91 -11.21
N CYS A 21 1.19 7.74 -11.80
CA CYS A 21 1.38 9.13 -11.39
C CYS A 21 0.91 10.06 -12.50
N ASP A 22 0.06 11.02 -12.16
CA ASP A 22 -0.32 12.12 -13.04
C ASP A 22 0.53 13.34 -12.68
N PHE A 23 1.50 13.66 -13.56
CA PHE A 23 2.39 14.81 -13.40
C PHE A 23 1.93 16.04 -14.18
N ASP A 24 0.80 15.98 -14.88
CA ASP A 24 0.28 17.08 -15.69
C ASP A 24 -0.46 18.11 -14.84
N ARG A 25 -0.92 17.71 -13.64
CA ARG A 25 -1.67 18.57 -12.72
C ARG A 25 -1.06 18.55 -11.32
N TYR A 26 -0.75 19.74 -10.80
CA TYR A 26 -0.31 19.92 -9.42
C TYR A 26 -1.52 20.13 -8.46
N PRO A 27 -1.53 19.52 -7.26
CA PRO A 27 -0.57 18.52 -6.76
C PRO A 27 -0.73 17.17 -7.47
N TYR A 28 0.38 16.45 -7.65
CA TYR A 28 0.43 15.27 -8.53
C TYR A 28 -0.36 14.11 -7.94
N GLU A 29 -1.37 13.64 -8.65
CA GLU A 29 -2.19 12.52 -8.19
C GLU A 29 -1.48 11.20 -8.43
N VAL A 30 -1.46 10.34 -7.42
CA VAL A 30 -0.84 9.02 -7.50
C VAL A 30 -1.84 7.96 -7.08
N THR A 31 -1.95 6.92 -7.90
CA THR A 31 -2.72 5.71 -7.59
C THR A 31 -1.81 4.50 -7.61
N THR A 32 -1.78 3.76 -6.51
CA THR A 32 -1.02 2.51 -6.38
C THR A 32 -1.98 1.33 -6.44
N TYR A 33 -1.67 0.38 -7.31
CA TYR A 33 -2.35 -0.90 -7.43
C TYR A 33 -1.45 -1.98 -6.86
N ALA A 34 -1.96 -2.73 -5.90
CA ALA A 34 -1.20 -3.73 -5.16
C ALA A 34 -2.09 -4.90 -4.73
N ARG A 35 -1.44 -6.00 -4.37
CA ARG A 35 -2.06 -7.14 -3.69
C ARG A 35 -1.50 -7.28 -2.29
N GLN A 36 -2.40 -7.45 -1.32
CA GLN A 36 -2.03 -7.75 0.05
C GLN A 36 -2.28 -9.23 0.35
N PHE A 37 -1.24 -9.91 0.83
CA PHE A 37 -1.30 -11.28 1.31
C PHE A 37 -1.28 -11.28 2.83
N ILE A 38 -2.22 -11.98 3.44
CA ILE A 38 -2.27 -12.23 4.88
C ILE A 38 -2.10 -13.73 5.07
N VAL A 39 -0.87 -14.14 5.34
CA VAL A 39 -0.48 -15.53 5.53
C VAL A 39 -0.62 -15.89 7.00
N ARG A 40 -1.44 -16.89 7.27
CA ARG A 40 -1.59 -17.55 8.57
C ARG A 40 -1.10 -18.99 8.47
N PRO A 41 -0.91 -19.69 9.60
CA PRO A 41 -0.55 -21.10 9.58
C PRO A 41 -1.56 -21.98 8.81
N SER A 42 -2.85 -21.67 8.90
CA SER A 42 -3.94 -22.48 8.33
C SER A 42 -4.43 -22.04 6.95
N ASN A 43 -4.22 -20.77 6.58
CA ASN A 43 -4.73 -20.22 5.32
C ASN A 43 -3.96 -18.99 4.85
N VAL A 44 -4.13 -18.66 3.59
CA VAL A 44 -3.69 -17.41 2.97
C VAL A 44 -4.92 -16.66 2.51
N THR A 45 -5.04 -15.39 2.90
CA THR A 45 -6.05 -14.48 2.37
C THR A 45 -5.38 -13.45 1.46
N GLU A 46 -5.87 -13.33 0.24
CA GLU A 46 -5.45 -12.32 -0.73
C GLU A 46 -6.46 -11.18 -0.76
N ARG A 47 -5.97 -9.95 -0.79
CA ARG A 47 -6.79 -8.75 -0.88
C ARG A 47 -6.31 -7.86 -2.01
N ASN A 48 -7.26 -7.29 -2.74
CA ASN A 48 -7.00 -6.22 -3.68
C ASN A 48 -6.78 -4.93 -2.87
N LEU A 49 -5.66 -4.27 -3.10
CA LEU A 49 -5.28 -3.04 -2.41
C LEU A 49 -5.08 -1.92 -3.44
N ILE A 50 -5.96 -0.93 -3.39
CA ILE A 50 -5.82 0.29 -4.21
C ILE A 50 -5.71 1.46 -3.26
N THR A 51 -4.65 2.25 -3.40
CA THR A 51 -4.45 3.46 -2.61
C THR A 51 -4.25 4.66 -3.50
N THR A 52 -4.66 5.82 -3.01
CA THR A 52 -4.44 7.11 -3.69
C THR A 52 -3.77 8.08 -2.74
N CYS A 53 -2.90 8.94 -3.25
CA CYS A 53 -2.35 10.08 -2.54
C CYS A 53 -2.05 11.22 -3.50
N THR A 54 -1.69 12.38 -2.96
CA THR A 54 -1.13 13.49 -3.74
C THR A 54 0.34 13.69 -3.37
N LEU A 55 1.17 14.03 -4.36
CA LEU A 55 2.55 14.43 -4.14
C LEU A 55 2.68 15.94 -4.30
N GLN A 56 3.18 16.58 -3.26
CA GLN A 56 3.57 17.99 -3.27
C GLN A 56 5.08 18.12 -3.37
N ASN A 57 5.57 19.20 -3.99
CA ASN A 57 7.01 19.45 -4.01
C ASN A 57 7.49 19.82 -2.61
N ALA A 58 8.59 19.22 -2.18
CA ALA A 58 9.27 19.47 -0.92
C ALA A 58 10.75 19.74 -1.18
N VAL A 59 11.40 20.43 -0.23
CA VAL A 59 12.85 20.68 -0.32
C VAL A 59 13.58 19.35 -0.30
N ARG A 60 14.44 19.12 -1.30
CA ARG A 60 15.30 17.93 -1.35
C ARG A 60 16.29 17.96 -0.19
N SER A 61 16.47 16.82 0.45
CA SER A 61 17.46 16.61 1.51
C SER A 61 17.99 15.20 1.44
N ASP A 62 19.03 14.89 2.22
CA ASP A 62 19.56 13.52 2.32
C ASP A 62 18.48 12.50 2.73
N ASN A 63 17.50 12.94 3.53
CA ASN A 63 16.38 12.11 3.99
C ASN A 63 15.16 12.14 3.04
N ASN A 64 15.12 13.06 2.07
CA ASN A 64 14.10 13.12 1.03
C ASN A 64 14.72 13.53 -0.33
N PRO A 65 15.52 12.64 -0.94
CA PRO A 65 16.25 12.97 -2.17
C PRO A 65 15.29 13.23 -3.35
N GLN A 66 14.09 12.65 -3.30
CA GLN A 66 13.08 12.81 -4.35
C GLN A 66 12.38 14.17 -4.28
N GLY A 67 12.34 14.79 -3.10
CA GLY A 67 11.76 16.12 -2.91
C GLY A 67 10.23 16.13 -3.08
N PHE A 68 9.57 15.06 -2.64
CA PHE A 68 8.11 15.00 -2.60
C PHE A 68 7.61 14.80 -1.18
N LEU A 69 6.51 15.48 -0.86
CA LEU A 69 5.70 15.23 0.33
C LEU A 69 4.44 14.50 -0.11
N MET A 70 4.22 13.30 0.42
CA MET A 70 2.98 12.56 0.21
C MET A 70 1.90 13.08 1.16
N GLU A 71 0.76 13.45 0.61
CA GLU A 71 -0.41 13.89 1.35
C GLU A 71 -1.67 13.16 0.94
N HIS A 72 -2.74 13.33 1.71
CA HIS A 72 -4.07 12.79 1.43
C HIS A 72 -4.06 11.28 1.10
N PHE A 73 -3.19 10.53 1.77
CA PHE A 73 -3.12 9.08 1.58
C PHE A 73 -4.44 8.43 2.01
N LEU A 74 -5.06 7.71 1.07
CA LEU A 74 -6.34 7.07 1.24
C LEU A 74 -6.31 5.66 0.68
N VAL A 75 -6.88 4.71 1.42
CA VAL A 75 -7.16 3.35 0.92
C VAL A 75 -8.50 3.37 0.20
N ARG A 76 -8.47 3.28 -1.14
CA ARG A 76 -9.67 3.24 -2.00
C ARG A 76 -10.31 1.86 -2.00
N GLU A 77 -9.48 0.82 -2.06
CA GLU A 77 -9.94 -0.56 -1.99
C GLU A 77 -9.02 -1.36 -1.06
N ASN A 78 -9.64 -2.18 -0.22
CA ASN A 78 -8.96 -3.21 0.55
C ASN A 78 -9.94 -4.38 0.73
N ARG A 79 -10.12 -5.15 -0.35
CA ARG A 79 -11.18 -6.16 -0.45
C ARG A 79 -10.59 -7.54 -0.64
N ASP A 80 -11.14 -8.52 0.07
CA ASP A 80 -10.73 -9.92 -0.06
C ASP A 80 -11.08 -10.43 -1.47
N ILE A 81 -10.07 -10.96 -2.16
CA ILE A 81 -10.22 -11.59 -3.47
C ILE A 81 -10.50 -13.07 -3.26
N GLN A 82 -9.68 -13.73 -2.44
CA GLN A 82 -9.79 -15.16 -2.18
C GLN A 82 -9.13 -15.54 -0.85
N THR A 83 -9.52 -16.70 -0.32
CA THR A 83 -8.84 -17.34 0.81
C THR A 83 -8.73 -18.83 0.54
N TYR A 84 -7.53 -19.38 0.69
CA TYR A 84 -7.26 -20.80 0.47
C TYR A 84 -6.44 -21.37 1.63
N LYS A 85 -6.61 -22.68 1.90
CA LYS A 85 -5.82 -23.38 2.91
C LYS A 85 -4.38 -23.55 2.42
N ARG A 86 -3.43 -23.49 3.34
CA ARG A 86 -2.03 -23.77 3.07
C ARG A 86 -1.75 -25.26 3.16
#